data_AF-A0A519IFG6-F1
#
_entry.id   AF-A0A519IFG6-F1
#
_cell.length_a   1.000
_cell.length_b   1.000
_cell.length_c   1.000
_cell.angle_alpha   90.00
_cell.angle_beta   90.00
_cell.angle_gamma   90.00
#
_symmetry.space_group_name_H-M   'P 1'
#
loop_
_entity.id
_entity.type
_entity.pdbx_description
1 polymer ?
#
loop_
_entity_poly.entity_id
_entity_poly.type
_entity_poly.pdbx_seq_one_letter_code
_entity_poly.pdbx_strand_id
1 'polypeptide(L)'
;MHTSRKKMKMKTRRLALACLLASLAQAGMAAPLSWRGISLSSAEWGEKLPFPGVYGKDYVYPSVDSTAYYQAKGMNLMRVGFRWERLQPVLNGELDPAELGRLRQFVDGTTARGLHVLLDPHNYAAYKNVHIGKPEVPIAAFADFWRRVALQ
;
A
#
# COMPACT_ATOMS: atom_id res chain seq x y z
N MET A 1 -1.84 6.00 -89.60
CA MET A 1 -0.53 6.53 -89.18
C MET A 1 -0.48 6.57 -87.65
N HIS A 2 0.33 5.70 -87.05
CA HIS A 2 1.50 6.06 -86.22
C HIS A 2 1.14 6.78 -84.90
N THR A 3 0.99 6.03 -83.79
CA THR A 3 2.03 5.72 -82.77
C THR A 3 2.29 6.85 -81.77
N SER A 4 2.16 6.57 -80.47
CA SER A 4 3.31 6.49 -79.54
C SER A 4 2.90 6.54 -78.06
N ARG A 5 3.34 5.52 -77.30
CA ARG A 5 3.35 5.47 -75.83
C ARG A 5 4.40 6.45 -75.27
N LYS A 6 4.07 7.22 -74.23
CA LYS A 6 4.97 7.62 -73.12
C LYS A 6 4.09 7.98 -71.91
N LYS A 7 4.40 7.76 -70.62
CA LYS A 7 5.46 7.10 -69.85
C LYS A 7 4.95 7.20 -68.40
N MET A 8 4.72 6.07 -67.73
CA MET A 8 4.46 6.02 -66.29
C MET A 8 5.75 6.38 -65.53
N LYS A 9 5.79 7.52 -64.82
CA LYS A 9 6.87 7.84 -63.88
C LYS A 9 6.38 8.54 -62.61
N MET A 10 6.41 7.77 -61.53
CA MET A 10 6.94 8.11 -60.22
C MET A 10 6.47 9.42 -59.55
N LYS A 11 5.39 9.33 -58.74
CA LYS A 11 5.17 10.27 -57.61
C LYS A 11 4.65 9.59 -56.33
N THR A 12 4.84 8.27 -56.17
CA THR A 12 4.29 7.52 -55.02
C THR A 12 5.25 7.31 -53.84
N ARG A 13 6.46 7.91 -53.85
CA ARG A 13 7.50 7.60 -52.85
C ARG A 13 7.54 8.49 -51.59
N ARG A 14 6.66 9.49 -51.44
CA ARG A 14 6.71 10.38 -50.25
C ARG A 14 5.69 10.08 -49.15
N LEU A 15 4.67 9.26 -49.42
CA LEU A 15 3.65 8.95 -48.41
C LEU A 15 4.00 7.73 -47.52
N ALA A 16 4.82 6.81 -48.03
CA ALA A 16 5.13 5.56 -47.32
C ALA A 16 6.06 5.74 -46.10
N LEU A 17 6.82 6.84 -46.02
CA LEU A 17 7.78 7.06 -44.93
C LEU A 17 7.14 7.68 -43.68
N ALA A 18 6.02 8.40 -43.82
CA ALA A 18 5.31 9.00 -42.69
C ALA A 18 4.53 7.95 -41.88
N CYS A 19 3.96 6.93 -42.54
CA CYS A 19 3.27 5.83 -41.85
C CYS A 19 4.24 4.88 -41.14
N LEU A 20 5.47 4.70 -41.63
CA LEU A 20 6.44 3.80 -41.01
C LEU A 20 7.02 4.35 -39.69
N LEU A 21 7.07 5.68 -39.52
CA LEU A 21 7.52 6.34 -38.29
C LEU A 21 6.43 6.41 -37.20
N ALA A 22 5.15 6.41 -37.58
CA ALA A 22 4.04 6.38 -36.61
C ALA A 22 3.90 5.01 -35.91
N SER A 23 4.33 3.92 -36.55
CA SER A 23 4.30 2.56 -36.00
C SER A 23 5.44 2.22 -35.02
N LEU A 24 6.45 3.08 -34.88
CA LEU A 24 7.56 2.86 -33.93
C LEU A 24 7.37 3.55 -32.58
N ALA A 25 6.26 4.28 -32.39
CA ALA A 25 5.99 5.06 -31.18
C ALA A 25 4.93 4.45 -30.25
N GLN A 26 4.56 3.16 -30.41
CA GLN A 26 3.97 2.41 -29.30
C GLN A 26 5.10 2.01 -28.33
N ALA A 27 5.70 3.01 -27.68
CA ALA A 27 6.32 2.77 -26.40
C ALA A 27 5.19 2.23 -25.51
N GLY A 28 5.27 0.94 -25.15
CA GLY A 28 4.25 0.30 -24.33
C GLY A 28 4.04 1.15 -23.08
N MET A 29 2.86 1.76 -22.95
CA MET A 29 2.50 2.43 -21.71
C MET A 29 2.55 1.35 -20.63
N ALA A 30 3.43 1.53 -19.64
CA ALA A 30 3.46 0.65 -18.49
C ALA A 30 2.04 0.60 -17.90
N ALA A 31 1.56 -0.61 -17.60
CA ALA A 31 0.27 -0.76 -16.95
C ALA A 31 0.22 0.14 -15.69
N PRO A 32 -0.89 0.83 -15.44
CA PRO A 32 -0.99 1.69 -14.27
C PRO A 32 -0.73 0.85 -13.00
N LEU A 33 0.06 1.40 -12.07
CA LEU A 33 0.30 0.73 -10.78
C LEU A 33 -1.03 0.52 -10.07
N SER A 34 -1.30 -0.71 -9.64
CA SER A 34 -2.52 -1.05 -8.89
C SER A 34 -2.64 -0.28 -7.59
N TRP A 35 -1.52 0.04 -6.94
CA TRP A 35 -1.49 0.79 -5.69
C TRP A 35 -0.51 1.95 -5.73
N ARG A 36 -1.00 3.14 -5.41
CA ARG A 36 -0.21 4.35 -5.15
C ARG A 36 -0.79 5.00 -3.91
N GLY A 37 0.05 5.17 -2.89
CA GLY A 37 -0.44 5.39 -1.54
C GLY A 37 0.41 6.28 -0.68
N ILE A 38 0.02 6.35 0.59
CA ILE A 38 0.68 7.11 1.64
C ILE A 38 0.80 6.26 2.91
N SER A 39 1.84 6.51 3.70
CA SER A 39 1.92 6.01 5.07
C SER A 39 1.36 7.05 6.03
N LEU A 40 0.40 6.65 6.85
CA LEU A 40 -0.25 7.49 7.86
C LEU A 40 0.36 7.17 9.23
N SER A 41 1.51 7.80 9.49
CA SER A 41 2.25 7.68 10.74
C SER A 41 1.39 8.14 11.92
N SER A 42 1.16 7.25 12.89
CA SER A 42 0.20 7.45 13.98
C SER A 42 0.35 6.39 15.11
N ALA A 43 -0.25 5.21 14.94
CA ALA A 43 -0.43 4.24 16.03
C ALA A 43 0.86 3.46 16.37
N GLU A 44 1.93 3.66 15.60
CA GLU A 44 3.26 3.11 15.88
C GLU A 44 4.10 3.94 16.86
N TRP A 45 3.66 5.17 17.19
CA TRP A 45 4.45 6.12 17.97
C TRP A 45 4.72 5.66 19.42
N GLY A 46 5.66 6.33 20.09
CA GLY A 46 5.88 6.15 21.53
C GLY A 46 6.80 4.99 21.90
N GLU A 47 7.66 4.52 20.99
CA GLU A 47 8.65 3.46 21.26
C GLU A 47 9.57 3.76 22.45
N LYS A 48 9.91 5.03 22.66
CA LYS A 48 10.83 5.50 23.71
C LYS A 48 10.12 5.98 24.97
N LEU A 49 8.80 5.80 25.05
CA LEU A 49 7.98 6.16 26.21
C LEU A 49 7.74 4.91 27.09
N PRO A 50 7.26 5.06 28.33
CA PRO A 50 6.73 3.94 29.08
C PRO A 50 5.68 3.20 28.24
N PHE A 51 5.97 1.95 27.88
CA PHE A 51 5.13 1.14 27.01
C PHE A 51 4.01 0.45 27.82
N PRO A 52 2.74 0.41 27.36
CA PRO A 52 2.24 0.64 25.99
C PRO A 52 1.91 2.11 25.62
N GLY A 53 2.05 3.06 26.54
CA GLY A 53 1.59 4.43 26.37
C GLY A 53 0.07 4.56 26.42
N VAL A 54 -0.41 5.80 26.37
CA VAL A 54 -1.83 6.18 26.50
C VAL A 54 -2.35 6.68 25.15
N TYR A 55 -3.41 6.05 24.64
CA TYR A 55 -4.09 6.50 23.43
C TYR A 55 -4.62 7.94 23.59
N GLY A 56 -4.46 8.76 22.57
CA GLY A 56 -4.84 10.19 22.58
C GLY A 56 -3.78 11.10 23.19
N LYS A 57 -2.70 10.55 23.76
CA LYS A 57 -1.57 11.30 24.30
C LYS A 57 -0.25 10.87 23.67
N ASP A 58 0.08 9.59 23.78
CA ASP A 58 1.38 9.03 23.36
C ASP A 58 1.32 8.48 21.92
N TYR A 59 0.12 8.14 21.43
CA TYR A 59 -0.17 7.73 20.07
C TYR A 59 -1.65 7.97 19.73
N VAL A 60 -1.97 8.00 18.44
CA VAL A 60 -3.33 8.13 17.91
C VAL A 60 -3.50 7.19 16.72
N TYR A 61 -4.72 7.05 16.20
CA TYR A 61 -4.97 6.45 14.89
C TYR A 61 -5.33 7.57 13.90
N PRO A 62 -5.10 7.40 12.58
CA PRO A 62 -5.53 8.38 11.59
C PRO A 62 -7.06 8.45 11.60
N SER A 63 -7.63 9.62 11.32
CA SER A 63 -9.08 9.71 11.12
C SER A 63 -9.45 9.19 9.74
N VAL A 64 -10.62 8.53 9.63
CA VAL A 64 -11.17 8.10 8.33
C VAL A 64 -11.37 9.30 7.40
N ASP A 65 -11.75 10.46 7.96
CA ASP A 65 -11.93 11.70 7.19
C ASP A 65 -10.65 12.18 6.52
N SER A 66 -9.49 12.01 7.18
CA SER A 66 -8.20 12.41 6.61
C SER A 66 -7.87 11.69 5.30
N THR A 67 -8.41 10.48 5.07
CA THR A 67 -8.21 9.73 3.83
C THR A 67 -8.80 10.43 2.60
N ALA A 68 -9.79 11.32 2.78
CA ALA A 68 -10.41 12.10 1.71
C ALA A 68 -9.40 12.95 0.94
N TYR A 69 -8.50 13.57 1.69
CA TYR A 69 -7.47 14.43 1.12
C TYR A 69 -6.56 13.64 0.16
N TYR A 70 -6.09 12.47 0.60
CA TYR A 70 -5.21 11.62 -0.20
C TYR A 70 -5.94 10.98 -1.39
N GLN A 71 -7.19 10.57 -1.20
CA GLN A 71 -8.06 10.09 -2.28
C GLN A 71 -8.23 11.15 -3.38
N ALA A 72 -8.47 12.41 -3.00
CA ALA A 72 -8.57 13.52 -3.95
C ALA A 72 -7.25 13.82 -4.69
N LYS A 73 -6.11 13.37 -4.17
CA LYS A 73 -4.79 13.41 -4.84
C LYS A 73 -4.50 12.19 -5.70
N GLY A 74 -5.48 11.28 -5.89
CA GLY A 74 -5.35 10.09 -6.71
C GLY A 74 -4.66 8.91 -6.01
N MET A 75 -4.52 8.96 -4.67
CA MET A 75 -3.99 7.84 -3.89
C MET A 75 -5.11 6.84 -3.54
N ASN A 76 -4.81 5.55 -3.59
CA ASN A 76 -5.77 4.48 -3.34
C ASN A 76 -5.32 3.46 -2.26
N LEU A 77 -4.13 3.62 -1.69
CA LEU A 77 -3.59 2.75 -0.64
C LEU A 77 -3.17 3.57 0.59
N MET A 78 -3.68 3.20 1.77
CA MET A 78 -3.33 3.81 3.05
C MET A 78 -2.56 2.80 3.90
N ARG A 79 -1.26 3.01 4.13
CA ARG A 79 -0.47 2.18 5.04
C ARG A 79 -0.62 2.72 6.47
N VAL A 80 -1.07 1.88 7.40
CA VAL A 80 -1.24 2.24 8.81
C VAL A 80 -0.26 1.43 9.66
N GLY A 81 0.69 2.15 10.26
CA GLY A 81 1.63 1.58 11.23
C GLY A 81 0.96 1.45 12.59
N PHE A 82 1.17 0.32 13.28
CA PHE A 82 0.72 0.09 14.64
C PHE A 82 1.69 -0.83 15.39
N ARG A 83 1.60 -0.94 16.71
CA ARG A 83 2.51 -1.79 17.51
C ARG A 83 1.91 -3.16 17.78
N TRP A 84 2.66 -4.22 17.50
CA TRP A 84 2.32 -5.59 17.90
C TRP A 84 2.05 -5.65 19.41
N GLU A 85 2.90 -5.06 20.23
CA GLU A 85 2.76 -5.13 21.69
C GLU A 85 1.54 -4.37 22.24
N ARG A 86 0.93 -3.48 21.44
CA ARG A 86 -0.37 -2.87 21.76
C ARG A 86 -1.51 -3.78 21.33
N LEU A 87 -1.47 -4.27 20.09
CA LEU A 87 -2.54 -5.09 19.54
C LEU A 87 -2.60 -6.50 20.17
N GLN A 88 -1.47 -7.08 20.59
CA GLN A 88 -1.38 -8.35 21.31
C GLN A 88 -0.40 -8.19 22.49
N PRO A 89 -0.87 -7.78 23.68
CA PRO A 89 0.00 -7.46 24.83
C PRO A 89 0.79 -8.63 25.45
N VAL A 90 0.35 -9.85 25.15
CA VAL A 90 0.93 -11.12 25.61
C VAL A 90 1.08 -12.04 24.40
N LEU A 91 2.28 -12.57 24.16
CA LEU A 91 2.53 -13.50 23.06
C LEU A 91 1.59 -14.71 23.16
N ASN A 92 1.02 -15.11 22.02
CA ASN A 92 0.01 -16.16 21.90
C ASN A 92 -1.32 -15.89 22.62
N GLY A 93 -1.45 -14.75 23.30
CA GLY A 93 -2.68 -14.29 23.94
C GLY A 93 -3.68 -13.70 22.96
N GLU A 94 -4.83 -13.29 23.47
CA GLU A 94 -5.84 -12.58 22.69
C GLU A 94 -5.35 -11.21 22.22
N LEU A 95 -5.97 -10.73 21.14
CA LEU A 95 -5.77 -9.34 20.73
C LEU A 95 -6.46 -8.42 21.75
N ASP A 96 -5.85 -7.27 22.03
CA ASP A 96 -6.47 -6.26 22.88
C ASP A 96 -7.72 -5.70 22.19
N PRO A 97 -8.91 -5.77 22.83
CA PRO A 97 -10.17 -5.41 22.17
C PRO A 97 -10.28 -3.91 21.89
N ALA A 98 -9.67 -3.05 22.70
CA ALA A 98 -9.72 -1.61 22.49
C ALA A 98 -8.81 -1.18 21.33
N GLU A 99 -7.60 -1.71 21.26
CA GLU A 99 -6.67 -1.49 20.15
C GLU A 99 -7.19 -2.08 18.85
N LEU A 100 -7.75 -3.30 18.89
CA LEU A 100 -8.39 -3.90 17.74
C LEU A 100 -9.58 -3.06 17.25
N GLY A 101 -10.40 -2.54 18.17
CA GLY A 101 -11.52 -1.66 17.83
C GLY A 101 -11.09 -0.39 17.10
N ARG A 102 -9.99 0.25 17.54
CA ARG A 102 -9.42 1.43 16.89
C ARG A 102 -8.87 1.11 15.49
N LEU A 103 -8.16 -0.01 15.35
CA LEU A 103 -7.65 -0.46 14.05
C LEU A 103 -8.79 -0.77 13.08
N ARG A 104 -9.81 -1.52 13.52
CA ARG A 104 -11.01 -1.84 12.72
C ARG A 104 -11.74 -0.57 12.30
N GLN A 105 -11.94 0.39 13.21
CA GLN A 105 -12.60 1.65 12.86
C GLN A 105 -11.92 2.36 11.68
N PHE A 106 -10.59 2.38 11.66
CA PHE A 106 -9.84 2.95 10.55
C PHE A 106 -9.93 2.08 9.28
N VAL A 107 -9.77 0.76 9.40
CA VAL A 107 -9.82 -0.18 8.27
C VAL A 107 -11.19 -0.17 7.60
N ASP A 108 -12.26 -0.37 8.36
CA ASP A 108 -13.63 -0.47 7.85
C ASP A 108 -14.06 0.87 7.24
N GLY A 109 -13.78 1.98 7.92
CA GLY A 109 -14.10 3.30 7.40
C GLY A 109 -13.33 3.66 6.13
N THR A 110 -12.05 3.26 6.03
CA THR A 110 -11.24 3.52 4.83
C THR A 110 -11.69 2.64 3.66
N THR A 111 -11.94 1.35 3.90
CA THR A 111 -12.37 0.40 2.86
C THR A 111 -13.78 0.68 2.35
N ALA A 112 -14.70 1.17 3.21
CA ALA A 112 -16.02 1.65 2.80
C ALA A 112 -15.97 2.81 1.79
N ARG A 113 -14.84 3.51 1.68
CA ARG A 113 -14.60 4.58 0.68
C ARG A 113 -13.99 4.08 -0.63
N GLY A 114 -13.86 2.77 -0.80
CA GLY A 114 -13.22 2.14 -1.95
C GLY A 114 -11.69 2.26 -1.96
N LEU A 115 -11.08 2.54 -0.81
CA LEU A 115 -9.62 2.58 -0.64
C LEU A 115 -9.10 1.26 -0.08
N HIS A 116 -7.80 1.01 -0.25
CA HIS A 116 -7.12 -0.13 0.35
C HIS A 116 -6.36 0.28 1.62
N VAL A 117 -6.26 -0.65 2.58
CA VAL A 117 -5.43 -0.47 3.78
C VAL A 117 -4.33 -1.51 3.80
N LEU A 118 -3.08 -1.06 3.99
CA LEU A 118 -1.94 -1.93 4.27
C LEU A 118 -1.65 -1.90 5.76
N LEU A 119 -1.87 -3.04 6.42
CA LEU A 119 -1.58 -3.24 7.84
C LEU A 119 -0.07 -3.42 8.05
N ASP A 120 0.49 -2.61 8.94
CA ASP A 120 1.92 -2.60 9.23
C ASP A 120 2.18 -2.71 10.74
N PRO A 121 2.43 -3.92 11.29
CA PRO A 121 3.01 -4.06 12.62
C PRO A 121 4.44 -3.52 12.59
N HIS A 122 4.59 -2.29 13.08
CA HIS A 122 5.78 -1.47 12.95
C HIS A 122 6.82 -1.80 14.02
N ASN A 123 7.38 -3.01 13.91
CA ASN A 123 8.04 -3.69 15.02
C ASN A 123 9.51 -4.01 14.78
N TYR A 124 10.07 -3.68 13.61
CA TYR A 124 11.48 -3.96 13.26
C TYR A 124 11.91 -5.41 13.53
N ALA A 125 11.00 -6.36 13.26
CA ALA A 125 11.16 -7.79 13.57
C ALA A 125 11.42 -8.11 15.05
N ALA A 126 10.90 -7.29 15.97
CA ALA A 126 11.03 -7.45 17.41
C ALA A 126 9.71 -7.26 18.17
N TYR A 127 9.60 -7.94 19.31
CA TYR A 127 8.52 -7.79 20.29
C TYR A 127 9.14 -7.43 21.64
N LYS A 128 8.77 -6.28 22.21
CA LYS A 128 9.36 -5.76 23.47
C LYS A 128 10.91 -5.77 23.41
N ASN A 129 11.46 -5.33 22.28
CA ASN A 129 12.89 -5.27 21.95
C ASN A 129 13.62 -6.62 21.83
N VAL A 130 12.91 -7.75 21.86
CA VAL A 130 13.49 -9.05 21.57
C VAL A 130 13.14 -9.47 20.14
N HIS A 131 14.17 -9.80 19.35
CA HIS A 131 14.01 -10.17 17.95
C HIS A 131 13.32 -11.52 17.79
N ILE A 132 12.49 -11.62 16.76
CA ILE A 132 11.82 -12.87 16.36
C ILE A 132 12.88 -13.95 16.09
N GLY A 133 12.62 -15.16 16.56
CA GLY A 133 13.52 -16.32 16.45
C GLY A 133 14.38 -16.57 17.68
N LYS A 134 14.35 -15.67 18.68
CA LYS A 134 14.92 -15.92 20.01
C LYS A 134 13.98 -16.79 20.86
N PRO A 135 14.47 -17.49 21.90
CA PRO A 135 13.62 -18.31 22.77
C PRO A 135 12.43 -17.56 23.38
N GLU A 136 12.60 -16.27 23.68
CA GLU A 136 11.57 -15.42 24.28
C GLU A 136 10.53 -14.93 23.26
N VAL A 137 10.90 -14.87 21.98
CA VAL A 137 10.02 -14.47 20.87
C VAL A 137 10.17 -15.48 19.72
N PRO A 138 9.64 -16.70 19.91
CA PRO A 138 9.75 -17.75 18.90
C PRO A 138 8.98 -17.39 17.63
N ILE A 139 9.40 -17.93 16.48
CA ILE A 139 8.71 -17.74 15.18
C ILE A 139 7.22 -18.09 15.28
N ALA A 140 6.87 -19.10 16.08
CA ALA A 140 5.48 -19.50 16.32
C ALA A 140 4.62 -18.38 16.91
N ALA A 141 5.17 -17.51 17.77
CA ALA A 141 4.43 -16.40 18.35
C ALA A 141 4.14 -15.31 17.30
N PHE A 142 5.08 -15.05 16.39
CA PHE A 142 4.86 -14.15 15.25
C PHE A 142 3.80 -14.71 14.29
N ALA A 143 3.82 -16.01 14.03
CA ALA A 143 2.80 -16.67 13.22
C ALA A 143 1.41 -16.62 13.89
N ASP A 144 1.32 -16.84 15.20
CA ASP A 144 0.06 -16.73 15.93
C ASP A 144 -0.52 -15.32 15.87
N PHE A 145 0.30 -14.30 16.06
CA PHE A 145 -0.12 -12.90 15.93
C PHE A 145 -0.80 -12.65 14.58
N TRP A 146 -0.15 -12.99 13.47
CA TRP A 146 -0.72 -12.79 12.14
C TRP A 146 -1.96 -13.66 11.88
N ARG A 147 -1.99 -14.89 12.38
CA ARG A 147 -3.18 -15.76 12.31
C ARG A 147 -4.37 -15.09 12.99
N ARG A 148 -4.19 -14.54 14.20
CA ARG A 148 -5.26 -13.87 14.95
C ARG A 148 -5.76 -12.62 14.25
N VAL A 149 -4.84 -11.80 13.73
CA VAL A 149 -5.17 -10.60 12.93
C VAL A 149 -5.96 -10.98 11.68
N ALA A 150 -5.58 -12.05 10.98
CA ALA A 150 -6.27 -12.50 9.76
C ALA A 150 -7.69 -13.05 10.01
N LEU A 151 -8.01 -13.45 11.23
CA LEU A 151 -9.34 -13.94 11.62
C LEU A 151 -10.29 -12.83 12.11
N GLN A 152 -9.81 -11.58 12.13
CA GLN A 152 -10.63 -10.43 12.53
C GLN A 152 -11.49 -9.93 11.38
#